data_AF-A0AAV7CY37-F1
#
_entry.id   AF-A0AAV7CY37-F1
#
_cell.length_a   1.000
_cell.length_b   1.000
_cell.length_c   1.000
_cell.angle_alpha   90.00
_cell.angle_beta   90.00
_cell.angle_gamma   90.00
#
_symmetry.space_group_name_H-M   'P 1'
#
loop_
_entity.id
_entity.type
_entity.pdbx_description
1 polymer ?
#
loop_
_entity_poly.entity_id
_entity_poly.type
_entity_poly.pdbx_seq_one_letter_code
_entity_poly.pdbx_strand_id
1 'polypeptide(L)'
;MDKAEHRDMSARLEATEGNTAKGQLRSHSLLEIVSPRRDDFFVCLLVIFAAEVTAGVIAFLGRQEAVKHAKKLYTDAYYDYVNNKGENTTLQDFHTIAKCCGIEDPKSAENVRSLCVDSYKEHKDCLPEIEKVLHKQFQIVGILAVATAGITIFGMIFSMVLCCAIRNSRDML
;
A
#
# COMPACT_ATOMS: atom_id res chain seq x y z
N MET A 1 -0.45 0.72 12.61
CA MET A 1 -0.05 1.86 11.76
C MET A 1 0.11 3.16 12.55
N ASP A 2 0.78 3.06 13.70
CA ASP A 2 1.19 4.21 14.49
C ASP A 2 2.20 5.02 13.68
N LYS A 3 2.35 6.32 13.97
CA LYS A 3 3.47 7.12 13.45
C LYS A 3 4.81 6.50 13.86
N ALA A 4 4.81 5.65 14.91
CA ALA A 4 5.91 4.78 15.30
C ALA A 4 6.08 3.52 14.42
N GLU A 5 5.03 2.96 13.81
CA GLU A 5 5.10 1.74 12.97
C GLU A 5 5.44 2.08 11.51
N HIS A 6 4.97 3.23 11.00
CA HIS A 6 5.46 3.79 9.73
C HIS A 6 6.92 4.25 9.86
N ARG A 7 7.30 4.76 11.04
CA ARG A 7 8.71 5.07 11.35
C ARG A 7 9.54 3.80 11.59
N ASP A 8 8.97 2.72 12.14
CA ASP A 8 9.65 1.42 12.25
C ASP A 8 9.85 0.78 10.87
N MET A 9 8.89 0.90 9.95
CA MET A 9 9.03 0.40 8.59
C MET A 9 10.00 1.25 7.74
N SER A 10 10.00 2.59 7.92
CA SER A 10 11.04 3.48 7.37
C SER A 10 12.41 3.22 8.00
N ALA A 11 12.50 2.99 9.32
CA ALA A 11 13.74 2.68 10.01
C ALA A 11 14.25 1.27 9.70
N ARG A 12 13.38 0.33 9.33
CA ARG A 12 13.75 -1.00 8.81
C ARG A 12 14.25 -0.92 7.37
N LEU A 13 13.67 -0.04 6.54
CA LEU A 13 14.19 0.31 5.20
C LEU A 13 15.57 0.99 5.30
N GLU A 14 15.74 1.95 6.21
CA GLU A 14 17.02 2.63 6.45
C GLU A 14 18.06 1.73 7.16
N ALA A 15 17.65 0.77 8.00
CA ALA A 15 18.55 -0.25 8.57
C ALA A 15 18.99 -1.29 7.52
N THR A 16 18.15 -1.60 6.53
CA THR A 16 18.59 -2.32 5.34
C THR A 16 19.56 -1.47 4.49
N GLU A 17 19.45 -0.14 4.44
CA GLU A 17 20.43 0.73 3.75
C GLU A 17 21.75 0.92 4.53
N GLY A 18 21.71 1.05 5.86
CA GLY A 18 22.88 1.28 6.71
C GLY A 18 23.81 0.07 6.84
N ASN A 19 23.27 -1.15 6.82
CA ASN A 19 24.08 -2.38 6.71
C ASN A 19 24.48 -2.70 5.26
N THR A 20 23.88 -2.03 4.27
CA THR A 20 24.24 -2.14 2.85
C THR A 20 25.50 -1.32 2.51
N ALA A 21 25.83 -0.27 3.27
CA ALA A 21 27.06 0.52 3.03
C ALA A 21 28.37 -0.23 3.36
N LYS A 22 28.35 -1.30 4.20
CA LYS A 22 29.49 -2.22 4.36
C LYS A 22 29.43 -3.45 3.45
N GLY A 23 28.29 -3.70 2.80
CA GLY A 23 28.12 -4.69 1.73
C GLY A 23 28.45 -4.17 0.32
N GLN A 24 28.93 -2.92 0.22
CA GLN A 24 29.17 -2.18 -1.03
C GLN A 24 30.24 -2.79 -1.95
N LEU A 25 31.04 -3.76 -1.48
CA LEU A 25 32.06 -4.43 -2.31
C LEU A 25 31.58 -5.74 -2.97
N ARG A 26 30.31 -6.12 -2.78
CA ARG A 26 29.71 -7.32 -3.39
C ARG A 26 28.59 -7.00 -4.40
N SER A 27 28.39 -5.73 -4.72
CA SER A 27 27.34 -5.24 -5.63
C SER A 27 27.69 -5.42 -7.12
N HIS A 28 28.97 -5.64 -7.45
CA HIS A 28 29.40 -5.82 -8.84
C HIS A 28 28.97 -7.17 -9.46
N SER A 29 28.36 -8.07 -8.69
CA SER A 29 27.81 -9.34 -9.18
C SER A 29 26.28 -9.38 -9.26
N LEU A 30 25.56 -8.36 -8.76
CA LEU A 30 24.09 -8.33 -8.80
C LEU A 30 23.54 -7.83 -10.13
N LEU A 31 24.32 -7.08 -10.92
CA LEU A 31 23.94 -6.64 -12.26
C LEU A 31 24.08 -7.75 -13.32
N GLU A 32 24.73 -8.87 -13.00
CA GLU A 32 24.78 -10.05 -13.86
C GLU A 32 23.57 -11.00 -13.68
N ILE A 33 22.66 -10.73 -12.74
CA ILE A 33 21.44 -11.54 -12.52
C ILE A 33 20.29 -11.10 -13.45
N VAL A 34 20.43 -9.98 -14.15
CA VAL A 34 19.50 -9.50 -15.20
C VAL A 34 20.22 -9.56 -16.55
N SER A 35 20.67 -10.76 -16.94
CA SER A 35 21.14 -11.02 -18.31
C SER A 35 20.45 -12.28 -18.84
N PRO A 36 19.79 -12.22 -20.00
CA PRO A 36 18.62 -13.03 -20.33
C PRO A 36 19.00 -14.50 -20.60
N ARG A 37 18.82 -15.35 -19.59
CA ARG A 37 18.55 -16.78 -19.78
C ARG A 37 17.07 -17.03 -19.50
N ARG A 38 16.50 -18.06 -20.13
CA ARG A 38 15.06 -18.39 -20.08
C ARG A 38 14.51 -18.62 -18.65
N ASP A 39 15.42 -18.74 -17.70
CA ASP A 39 15.22 -19.07 -16.29
C ASP A 39 14.94 -17.81 -15.44
N ASP A 40 15.32 -16.62 -15.90
CA ASP A 40 15.23 -15.37 -15.12
C ASP A 40 13.80 -14.86 -14.96
N PHE A 41 12.98 -15.01 -16.01
CA PHE A 41 11.56 -14.64 -15.96
C PHE A 41 10.80 -15.47 -14.91
N PHE A 42 11.15 -16.75 -14.78
CA PHE A 42 10.54 -17.63 -13.79
C PHE A 42 10.96 -17.24 -12.37
N VAL A 43 12.25 -16.94 -12.16
CA VAL A 43 12.76 -16.51 -10.85
C VAL A 43 12.16 -15.16 -10.43
N CYS A 44 12.08 -14.19 -11.35
CA CYS A 44 11.44 -12.90 -11.08
C CYS A 44 9.95 -13.05 -10.71
N LEU A 45 9.20 -13.90 -11.41
CA LEU A 45 7.78 -14.15 -11.09
C LEU A 45 7.60 -14.85 -9.74
N LEU A 46 8.49 -15.77 -9.38
CA LEU A 46 8.48 -16.41 -8.06
C LEU A 46 8.74 -15.42 -6.92
N VAL A 47 9.70 -14.50 -7.10
CA VAL A 47 9.98 -13.46 -6.11
C VAL A 47 8.77 -12.53 -5.93
N ILE A 48 8.12 -12.14 -7.04
CA ILE A 48 6.89 -11.33 -7.00
C ILE A 48 5.78 -12.07 -6.25
N PHE A 49 5.57 -13.36 -6.55
CA PHE A 49 4.55 -14.16 -5.88
C PHE A 49 4.80 -14.30 -4.37
N ALA A 50 6.05 -14.52 -3.97
CA ALA A 50 6.42 -14.58 -2.55
C ALA A 50 6.20 -13.23 -1.84
N ALA A 51 6.55 -12.12 -2.49
CA ALA A 51 6.33 -10.77 -1.97
C ALA A 51 4.82 -10.48 -1.83
N GLU A 52 4.01 -10.86 -2.82
CA GLU A 52 2.56 -10.67 -2.83
C GLU A 52 1.88 -11.45 -1.70
N VAL A 53 2.22 -12.73 -1.51
CA VAL A 53 1.69 -13.55 -0.41
C VAL A 53 2.09 -12.96 0.95
N THR A 54 3.35 -12.55 1.09
CA THR A 54 3.84 -11.94 2.35
C THR A 54 3.10 -10.64 2.66
N ALA A 55 2.97 -9.74 1.67
CA ALA A 55 2.23 -8.49 1.81
C ALA A 55 0.75 -8.73 2.13
N GLY A 56 0.12 -9.73 1.48
CA GLY A 56 -1.27 -10.12 1.73
C GLY A 56 -1.52 -10.58 3.18
N VAL A 57 -0.63 -11.43 3.72
CA VAL A 57 -0.73 -11.89 5.12
C VAL A 57 -0.55 -10.74 6.11
N ILE A 58 0.44 -9.87 5.89
CA ILE A 58 0.69 -8.69 6.74
C ILE A 58 -0.53 -7.76 6.71
N ALA A 59 -1.08 -7.48 5.53
CA ALA A 59 -2.26 -6.63 5.38
C ALA A 59 -3.49 -7.24 6.09
N PHE A 60 -3.70 -8.55 5.99
CA PHE A 60 -4.84 -9.22 6.62
C PHE A 60 -4.78 -9.20 8.16
N LEU A 61 -3.59 -9.41 8.71
CA LEU A 61 -3.37 -9.37 10.17
C LEU A 61 -3.44 -7.94 10.71
N GLY A 62 -2.92 -6.96 9.99
CA GLY A 62 -2.86 -5.56 10.41
C GLY A 62 -4.14 -4.74 10.22
N ARG A 63 -5.22 -5.32 9.66
CA ARG A 63 -6.41 -4.55 9.23
C ARG A 63 -7.09 -3.75 10.35
N GLN A 64 -7.17 -4.31 11.56
CA GLN A 64 -7.85 -3.65 12.68
C GLN A 64 -7.03 -2.48 13.24
N GLU A 65 -5.72 -2.70 13.36
CA GLU A 65 -4.80 -1.64 13.75
C GLU A 65 -4.77 -0.54 12.67
N ALA A 66 -4.76 -0.89 11.39
CA ALA A 66 -4.82 0.08 10.30
C ALA A 66 -6.01 1.05 10.42
N VAL A 67 -7.21 0.52 10.70
CA VAL A 67 -8.41 1.34 10.92
C VAL A 67 -8.26 2.23 12.15
N LYS A 68 -7.82 1.67 13.28
CA LYS A 68 -7.62 2.42 14.53
C LYS A 68 -6.62 3.56 14.35
N HIS A 69 -5.55 3.31 13.63
CA HIS A 69 -4.50 4.28 13.37
C HIS A 69 -4.91 5.36 12.39
N ALA A 70 -5.70 5.02 11.36
CA ALA A 70 -6.28 6.02 10.48
C ALA A 70 -7.20 6.97 11.26
N LYS A 71 -8.04 6.43 12.17
CA LYS A 71 -8.87 7.26 13.06
C LYS A 71 -8.03 8.16 13.94
N LYS A 72 -7.00 7.62 14.61
CA LYS A 72 -6.09 8.40 15.47
C LYS A 72 -5.37 9.50 14.69
N LEU A 73 -4.84 9.18 13.52
CA LEU A 73 -4.16 10.15 12.65
C LEU A 73 -5.10 11.28 12.24
N TYR A 74 -6.35 10.95 11.90
CA TYR A 74 -7.37 11.95 11.58
C TYR A 74 -7.69 12.83 12.80
N THR A 75 -7.91 12.25 13.97
CA THR A 75 -8.17 12.99 15.21
C THR A 75 -7.00 13.89 15.60
N ASP A 76 -5.77 13.39 15.51
CA ASP A 76 -4.55 14.16 15.80
C ASP A 76 -4.43 15.34 14.81
N ALA A 77 -4.64 15.10 13.50
CA ALA A 77 -4.60 16.13 12.48
C ALA A 77 -5.72 17.17 12.64
N TYR A 78 -6.91 16.75 13.09
CA TYR A 78 -8.02 17.65 13.39
C TYR A 78 -7.66 18.61 14.53
N TYR A 79 -7.20 18.09 15.67
CA TYR A 79 -6.84 18.94 16.81
C TYR A 79 -5.64 19.83 16.50
N ASP A 80 -4.65 19.33 15.76
CA ASP A 80 -3.53 20.14 15.30
C ASP A 80 -3.99 21.30 14.40
N TYR A 81 -4.92 21.04 13.46
CA TYR A 81 -5.51 22.08 12.62
C TYR A 81 -6.26 23.13 13.43
N VAL A 82 -7.11 22.71 14.38
CA VAL A 82 -7.90 23.65 15.20
C VAL A 82 -7.00 24.55 16.06
N ASN A 83 -5.90 24.00 16.58
CA ASN A 83 -5.00 24.74 17.47
C ASN A 83 -3.97 25.59 16.73
N ASN A 84 -3.38 25.08 15.63
CA ASN A 84 -2.28 25.73 14.92
C ASN A 84 -2.70 26.42 13.61
N LYS A 85 -3.95 26.20 13.14
CA LYS A 85 -4.51 26.76 11.89
C LYS A 85 -3.61 26.60 10.66
N GLY A 86 -2.84 25.52 10.60
CA GLY A 86 -1.97 25.21 9.47
C GLY A 86 -2.74 24.60 8.29
N GLU A 87 -2.27 24.79 7.07
CA GLU A 87 -2.78 24.05 5.91
C GLU A 87 -2.51 22.54 6.10
N ASN A 88 -3.56 21.73 6.07
CA ASN A 88 -3.46 20.28 6.22
C ASN A 88 -4.15 19.59 5.04
N THR A 89 -3.40 19.42 3.95
CA THR A 89 -3.83 18.68 2.75
C THR A 89 -4.31 17.26 3.10
N THR A 90 -3.65 16.60 4.05
CA THR A 90 -4.06 15.28 4.56
C THR A 90 -5.48 15.29 5.13
N LEU A 91 -5.87 16.33 5.88
CA LEU A 91 -7.20 16.41 6.49
C LEU A 91 -8.29 16.61 5.42
N GLN A 92 -7.99 17.41 4.40
CA GLN A 92 -8.85 17.60 3.22
C GLN A 92 -9.05 16.30 2.43
N ASP A 93 -7.99 15.49 2.27
CA ASP A 93 -8.09 14.18 1.62
C ASP A 93 -9.03 13.26 2.40
N PHE A 94 -8.92 13.22 3.73
CA PHE A 94 -9.84 12.45 4.56
C PHE A 94 -11.29 12.90 4.40
N HIS A 95 -11.58 14.20 4.40
CA HIS A 95 -12.95 14.70 4.18
C HIS A 95 -13.51 14.31 2.81
N THR A 96 -12.66 14.33 1.78
CA THR A 96 -13.05 13.99 0.41
C THR A 96 -13.26 12.49 0.23
N ILE A 97 -12.34 11.67 0.72
CA ILE A 97 -12.36 10.21 0.60
C ILE A 97 -13.49 9.60 1.44
N ALA A 98 -13.65 10.07 2.68
CA ALA A 98 -14.67 9.58 3.61
C ALA A 98 -16.03 10.29 3.46
N LYS A 99 -16.13 11.35 2.64
CA LYS A 99 -17.36 12.15 2.43
C LYS A 99 -18.01 12.57 3.75
N CYS A 100 -17.20 13.17 4.60
CA CYS A 100 -17.56 13.56 5.96
C CYS A 100 -16.88 14.89 6.31
N CYS A 101 -17.37 15.56 7.35
CA CYS A 101 -16.82 16.84 7.79
C CYS A 101 -17.06 16.98 9.29
N GLY A 102 -15.97 17.02 10.06
CA GLY A 102 -16.01 17.16 11.53
C GLY A 102 -15.88 15.83 12.30
N ILE A 103 -15.84 15.99 13.62
CA ILE A 103 -15.74 14.93 14.64
C ILE A 103 -16.86 15.14 15.64
N GLU A 104 -17.64 14.10 15.91
CA GLU A 104 -18.68 14.01 16.96
C GLU A 104 -19.75 15.13 16.91
N ASP A 105 -19.39 16.38 17.18
CA ASP A 105 -20.25 17.54 17.33
C ASP A 105 -20.39 18.41 16.06
N PRO A 106 -21.56 19.00 15.79
CA PRO A 106 -21.76 19.87 14.62
C PRO A 106 -20.93 21.15 14.61
N LYS A 107 -20.47 21.62 15.77
CA LYS A 107 -19.53 22.75 15.87
C LYS A 107 -18.14 22.40 15.34
N SER A 108 -17.78 21.12 15.38
CA SER A 108 -16.47 20.67 14.91
C SER A 108 -16.29 20.91 13.42
N ALA A 109 -17.36 20.76 12.63
CA ALA A 109 -17.41 20.99 11.20
C ALA A 109 -17.24 22.47 10.84
N GLU A 110 -17.63 23.39 11.73
CA GLU A 110 -17.44 24.83 11.53
C GLU A 110 -15.96 25.20 11.62
N ASN A 111 -15.22 24.62 12.57
CA ASN A 111 -13.80 24.87 12.76
C ASN A 111 -12.94 24.44 11.55
N VAL A 112 -13.40 23.45 10.79
CA VAL A 112 -12.69 22.89 9.61
C VAL A 112 -13.44 23.14 8.30
N ARG A 113 -14.43 24.02 8.30
CA ARG A 113 -15.33 24.28 7.16
C ARG A 113 -14.59 24.75 5.90
N SER A 114 -13.44 25.37 6.07
CA SER A 114 -12.53 25.81 5.01
C SER A 114 -11.88 24.65 4.23
N LEU A 115 -11.72 23.49 4.86
CA LEU A 115 -11.13 22.29 4.26
C LEU A 115 -12.19 21.34 3.68
N CYS A 116 -13.42 21.42 4.18
CA CYS A 116 -14.51 20.58 3.72
C CYS A 116 -15.01 20.99 2.33
N VAL A 117 -15.19 20.00 1.46
CA VAL A 117 -15.74 20.20 0.11
C VAL A 117 -17.20 20.66 0.18
N ASP A 118 -17.57 21.66 -0.64
CA ASP A 118 -18.91 22.28 -0.67
C ASP A 118 -20.06 21.28 -0.80
N SER A 119 -19.81 20.16 -1.47
CA SER A 119 -20.79 19.11 -1.72
C SER A 119 -21.26 18.37 -0.46
N TYR A 120 -20.51 18.44 0.65
CA TYR A 120 -20.77 17.71 1.91
C TYR A 120 -20.52 18.58 3.16
N LYS A 121 -20.87 19.87 3.11
CA LYS A 121 -20.72 20.81 4.24
C LYS A 121 -21.58 20.51 5.47
N GLU A 122 -22.44 19.50 5.38
CA GLU A 122 -23.27 19.07 6.50
C GLU A 122 -22.45 18.24 7.47
N HIS A 123 -22.62 18.49 8.77
CA HIS A 123 -21.89 17.78 9.81
C HIS A 123 -22.12 16.28 9.69
N LYS A 124 -21.03 15.55 9.51
CA LYS A 124 -21.05 14.10 9.48
C LYS A 124 -19.77 13.61 10.12
N ASP A 125 -19.93 12.83 11.18
CA ASP A 125 -18.81 12.32 11.95
C ASP A 125 -17.89 11.46 11.05
N CYS A 126 -16.64 11.89 10.92
CA CYS A 126 -15.65 11.21 10.12
C CYS A 126 -15.13 9.92 10.74
N LEU A 127 -15.18 9.76 12.06
CA LEU A 127 -14.65 8.55 12.72
C LEU A 127 -15.32 7.25 12.21
N PRO A 128 -16.66 7.13 12.19
CA PRO A 128 -17.32 5.93 11.66
C PRO A 128 -17.24 5.81 10.13
N GLU A 129 -17.23 6.94 9.41
CA GLU A 129 -17.17 6.93 7.95
C GLU A 129 -15.80 6.53 7.42
N ILE A 130 -14.71 6.92 8.09
CA ILE A 130 -13.34 6.48 7.75
C ILE A 130 -13.24 4.95 7.85
N GLU A 131 -13.77 4.35 8.92
CA GLU A 131 -13.79 2.88 9.06
C GLU A 131 -14.55 2.22 7.92
N LYS A 132 -15.74 2.76 7.60
CA LYS A 132 -16.59 2.23 6.54
C LYS A 132 -15.93 2.32 5.17
N VAL A 133 -15.30 3.45 4.86
CA VAL A 133 -14.59 3.64 3.60
C VAL A 133 -13.35 2.77 3.53
N LEU A 134 -12.53 2.70 4.58
CA LEU A 134 -11.35 1.83 4.61
C LEU A 134 -11.73 0.36 4.42
N HIS A 135 -12.76 -0.12 5.12
CA HIS A 135 -13.23 -1.50 4.94
C HIS A 135 -13.64 -1.78 3.49
N LYS A 136 -14.35 -0.84 2.86
CA LYS A 136 -14.75 -0.94 1.44
C LYS A 136 -13.54 -0.90 0.50
N GLN A 137 -12.56 -0.05 0.76
CA GLN A 137 -11.33 0.07 -0.05
C GLN A 137 -10.48 -1.19 0.06
N PHE A 138 -10.27 -1.73 1.26
CA PHE A 138 -9.53 -2.97 1.46
C PHE A 138 -10.17 -4.15 0.71
N GLN A 139 -11.49 -4.20 0.61
CA GLN A 139 -12.17 -5.23 -0.18
C GLN A 139 -11.86 -5.11 -1.68
N ILE A 140 -11.85 -3.89 -2.23
CA ILE A 140 -11.51 -3.65 -3.65
C ILE A 140 -10.04 -4.02 -3.92
N VAL A 141 -9.13 -3.57 -3.05
CA VAL A 141 -7.69 -3.89 -3.16
C VAL A 141 -7.45 -5.40 -3.02
N GLY A 142 -8.21 -6.09 -2.17
CA GLY A 142 -8.14 -7.55 -2.03
C GLY A 142 -8.50 -8.29 -3.31
N ILE A 143 -9.55 -7.86 -4.01
CA ILE A 143 -9.93 -8.45 -5.31
C ILE A 143 -8.83 -8.22 -6.35
N LEU A 144 -8.26 -7.01 -6.40
CA LEU A 144 -7.18 -6.69 -7.33
C LEU A 144 -5.94 -7.54 -7.06
N ALA A 145 -5.57 -7.74 -5.79
CA ALA A 145 -4.45 -8.60 -5.41
C ALA A 145 -4.68 -10.06 -5.82
N VAL A 146 -5.87 -10.63 -5.57
CA VAL A 146 -6.17 -12.01 -6.01
C VAL A 146 -6.10 -12.15 -7.54
N ALA A 147 -6.56 -11.14 -8.29
CA ALA A 147 -6.44 -11.14 -9.74
C ALA A 147 -4.98 -11.11 -10.20
N THR A 148 -4.14 -10.28 -9.59
CA THR A 148 -2.70 -10.21 -9.87
C THR A 148 -1.99 -11.54 -9.57
N ALA A 149 -2.28 -12.17 -8.42
CA ALA A 149 -1.78 -13.51 -8.09
C ALA A 149 -2.20 -14.57 -9.12
N GLY A 150 -3.41 -14.48 -9.66
CA GLY A 150 -3.86 -15.36 -10.75
C GLY A 150 -3.02 -15.16 -12.02
N ILE A 151 -2.82 -13.91 -12.44
CA ILE A 151 -2.05 -13.57 -13.64
C ILE A 151 -0.59 -14.02 -13.51
N THR A 152 0.03 -13.90 -12.34
CA THR A 152 1.41 -14.36 -12.12
C THR A 152 1.52 -15.89 -12.26
N ILE A 153 0.55 -16.64 -11.74
CA ILE A 153 0.49 -18.11 -11.91
C ILE A 153 0.33 -18.49 -13.37
N PHE A 154 -0.58 -17.83 -14.10
CA PHE A 154 -0.74 -18.07 -15.54
C PHE A 154 0.56 -17.76 -16.31
N GLY A 155 1.23 -16.66 -15.96
CA GLY A 155 2.54 -16.32 -16.52
C GLY A 155 3.57 -17.43 -16.33
N MET A 156 3.66 -18.01 -15.12
CA MET A 156 4.57 -19.12 -14.84
C MET A 156 4.28 -20.36 -15.70
N ILE A 157 3.00 -20.72 -15.88
CA ILE A 157 2.58 -21.88 -16.68
C ILE A 157 2.91 -21.65 -18.16
N PHE A 158 2.54 -20.49 -18.71
CA PHE A 158 2.80 -20.18 -20.12
C PHE A 158 4.30 -20.11 -20.43
N SER A 159 5.12 -19.59 -19.51
CA SER A 159 6.57 -19.62 -19.67
C SER A 159 7.08 -21.04 -19.85
N MET A 160 6.70 -22.00 -18.99
CA MET A 160 7.14 -23.40 -19.12
C MET A 160 6.68 -24.05 -20.43
N VAL A 161 5.43 -23.85 -20.84
CA VAL A 161 4.89 -24.41 -22.08
C VAL A 161 5.57 -23.81 -23.32
N LEU A 162 5.74 -22.49 -23.35
CA LEU A 162 6.40 -21.80 -24.47
C LEU A 162 7.87 -22.20 -24.58
N CYS A 163 8.55 -22.44 -23.46
CA CYS A 163 9.91 -22.97 -23.45
C CYS A 163 10.00 -24.34 -24.12
N CYS A 164 9.05 -25.22 -23.83
CA CYS A 164 8.93 -26.55 -24.43
C CYS A 164 8.62 -26.47 -25.94
N ALA A 165 7.69 -25.60 -26.35
CA ALA A 165 7.32 -25.41 -27.75
C ALA A 165 8.51 -24.92 -28.60
N ILE A 166 9.22 -23.88 -28.14
CA ILE A 166 10.39 -23.32 -28.86
C ILE A 166 11.54 -24.33 -28.96
N ARG A 167 11.73 -25.19 -27.94
CA ARG A 167 12.78 -26.21 -27.98
C ARG A 167 12.45 -27.29 -29.01
N ASN A 168 11.21 -27.79 -29.00
CA ASN A 168 10.72 -28.77 -29.97
C ASN A 168 10.90 -28.28 -31.43
N SER A 169 10.66 -27.00 -31.71
CA SER A 169 10.84 -26.44 -33.05
C SER A 169 12.30 -26.37 -33.52
N ARG A 170 13.28 -26.35 -32.60
CA ARG A 170 14.71 -26.33 -32.95
C ARG A 170 15.28 -27.72 -33.21
N ASP A 171 14.69 -28.77 -32.63
CA ASP A 171 15.12 -30.16 -32.86
C ASP A 171 14.65 -30.71 -34.23
N MET A 172 13.77 -29.99 -34.93
CA MET A 172 13.26 -30.36 -36.26
C MET A 172 13.94 -29.63 -37.43
N LEU A 173 14.96 -28.82 -37.14
CA LEU A 173 15.72 -28.02 -38.13
C LEU A 173 17.17 -28.51 -38.16
#